data_AF-A0A7X7KWT1-F1
#
_entry.id   AF-A0A7X7KWT1-F1
#
_cell.length_a   1.000
_cell.length_b   1.000
_cell.length_c   1.000
_cell.angle_alpha   90.00
_cell.angle_beta   90.00
_cell.angle_gamma   90.00
#
_symmetry.space_group_name_H-M   'P 1'
#
loop_
_entity.id
_entity.type
_entity.pdbx_description
1 polymer ?
#
loop_
_entity_poly.entity_id
_entity_poly.type
_entity_poly.pdbx_seq_one_letter_code
_entity_poly.pdbx_strand_id
1 'polypeptide(L)'
;MLTIILSACTGLVLGCGLYWGGGVHGGWSIFWGVLAGGLVQGGSAWFLRGRIKRLMDGVQGTLLAGQKKLQAKVNQWQIRPPGSIKQAQIEIEREQRGFLQQALGQTDAFAPYYRWSPLLKRQVNTLKMQLHYQMKDYAAVDRLMPSCLFLDPMTACMRLARMYVRKEEGIDKVFGKQVARLRYGQGAVLYSLYAWIAVQRNDIDLAHQTLLRAAAKMENETIKRNIEHLANNRPRQFSNAGLGDEWYALGLEEPRVKTQRPRGPAGRPF
;
A
#
# COMPACT_ATOMS: atom_id res chain seq x y z
N MET A 1 -3.60 4.84 23.67
CA MET A 1 -4.36 4.39 24.85
C MET A 1 -3.66 4.81 26.13
N LEU A 2 -2.39 4.47 26.34
CA LEU A 2 -1.62 4.93 27.51
C LEU A 2 -1.54 6.45 27.65
N THR A 3 -1.44 7.21 26.55
CA THR A 3 -1.47 8.69 26.61
C THR A 3 -2.78 9.23 27.17
N ILE A 4 -3.92 8.66 26.75
CA ILE A 4 -5.26 9.04 27.21
C ILE A 4 -5.41 8.74 28.70
N ILE A 5 -4.91 7.58 29.15
CA ILE A 5 -4.92 7.18 30.56
C ILE A 5 -4.06 8.14 31.38
N LEU A 6 -2.85 8.46 30.91
CA LEU A 6 -1.97 9.42 31.58
C LEU A 6 -2.60 10.82 31.66
N SER A 7 -3.21 11.31 30.58
CA SER A 7 -3.90 12.61 30.59
C SER A 7 -5.12 12.64 31.51
N ALA A 8 -5.85 11.54 31.60
CA ALA A 8 -7.01 11.42 32.48
C ALA A 8 -6.58 11.38 33.96
N CYS A 9 -5.52 10.63 34.28
CA CYS A 9 -4.94 10.62 35.62
C CYS A 9 -4.39 11.99 36.01
N THR A 10 -3.66 12.68 35.13
CA THR A 10 -3.11 14.01 35.42
C THR A 10 -4.22 15.05 35.59
N GLY A 11 -5.28 14.99 34.76
CA GLY A 11 -6.44 15.87 34.89
C GLY A 11 -7.24 15.64 36.18
N LEU A 12 -7.40 14.38 36.58
CA LEU A 12 -8.06 14.00 37.85
C LEU A 12 -7.25 14.44 39.07
N VAL A 13 -5.94 14.19 39.09
CA VAL A 13 -5.08 14.55 40.22
C VAL A 13 -5.02 16.07 40.40
N LEU A 14 -4.89 16.84 39.32
CA LEU A 14 -4.89 18.31 39.39
C LEU A 14 -6.27 18.88 39.75
N GLY A 15 -7.35 18.34 39.19
CA GLY A 15 -8.71 18.77 39.50
C GLY A 15 -9.10 18.51 40.96
N CYS A 16 -8.81 17.31 41.48
CA CYS A 16 -9.06 16.96 42.87
C CYS A 16 -8.14 17.70 43.84
N GLY A 17 -6.86 17.89 43.49
CA GLY A 17 -5.89 18.62 44.30
C GLY A 17 -6.26 20.10 44.47
N LEU A 18 -6.70 20.77 43.40
CA LEU A 18 -7.15 22.16 43.45
C LEU A 18 -8.49 22.34 44.18
N TYR A 19 -9.35 21.31 44.16
CA TYR A 19 -10.62 21.31 44.90
C TYR A 19 -10.42 21.13 46.40
N TRP A 20 -9.59 20.17 46.83
CA TRP A 20 -9.31 19.95 48.25
C TRP A 20 -8.35 20.97 48.86
N GLY A 21 -7.47 21.58 48.06
CA GLY A 21 -6.58 22.65 48.52
C GLY A 21 -7.25 23.99 48.81
N GLY A 22 -8.57 24.12 48.58
CA GLY A 22 -9.36 25.31 48.91
C GLY A 22 -9.03 26.58 48.10
N GLY A 23 -8.10 26.51 47.14
CA GLY A 23 -7.56 27.68 46.44
C GLY A 23 -8.45 28.27 45.33
N VAL A 24 -9.47 27.54 44.86
CA VAL A 24 -10.27 27.96 43.68
C VAL A 24 -11.72 27.44 43.75
N HIS A 25 -12.69 28.23 43.28
CA HIS A 25 -14.10 27.85 43.19
C HIS A 25 -14.28 26.57 42.35
N GLY A 26 -15.17 25.66 42.77
CA GLY A 26 -15.25 24.29 42.22
C GLY A 26 -15.33 24.16 40.69
N GLY A 27 -15.98 25.11 39.99
CA GLY A 27 -16.03 25.11 38.53
C GLY A 27 -14.68 25.41 37.85
N TRP A 28 -13.85 26.25 38.47
CA TRP A 28 -12.53 26.59 37.95
C TRP A 28 -11.50 25.47 38.19
N SER A 29 -11.62 24.69 39.28
CA SER A 29 -10.78 23.50 39.50
C SER A 29 -11.01 22.44 38.42
N ILE A 30 -12.27 22.27 37.97
CA ILE A 30 -12.61 21.37 36.86
C ILE A 30 -12.03 21.91 35.53
N PHE A 31 -12.17 23.21 35.25
CA PHE A 31 -11.62 23.83 34.06
C PHE A 31 -10.09 23.64 33.95
N TRP A 32 -9.35 23.92 35.02
CA TRP A 32 -7.89 23.75 35.04
C TRP A 32 -7.47 22.28 34.96
N GLY A 33 -8.22 21.36 35.57
CA GLY A 33 -7.99 19.91 35.43
C GLY A 33 -8.17 19.43 33.98
N VAL A 34 -9.22 19.88 33.29
CA VAL A 34 -9.46 19.55 31.87
C VAL A 34 -8.40 20.19 30.97
N LEU A 35 -8.03 21.44 31.22
CA LEU A 35 -7.01 22.14 30.45
C LEU A 35 -5.63 21.49 30.60
N ALA A 36 -5.23 21.14 31.83
CA ALA A 36 -3.99 20.43 32.09
C ALA A 36 -3.98 19.03 31.45
N GLY A 37 -5.09 18.29 31.55
CA GLY A 37 -5.26 17.01 30.84
C GLY A 37 -5.12 17.16 29.32
N GLY A 38 -5.73 18.20 28.74
CA GLY A 38 -5.63 18.53 27.32
C GLY A 38 -4.21 18.87 26.87
N LEU A 39 -3.47 19.67 27.65
CA LEU A 39 -2.08 20.03 27.36
C LEU A 39 -1.14 18.81 27.43
N VAL A 40 -1.30 17.96 28.44
CA VAL A 40 -0.52 16.71 28.59
C VAL A 40 -0.85 15.72 27.46
N GLN A 41 -2.12 15.61 27.10
CA GLN A 41 -2.55 14.79 25.97
C GLN A 41 -1.99 15.29 24.65
N GLY A 42 -2.07 16.60 24.39
CA GLY A 42 -1.52 17.24 23.20
C GLY A 42 -0.01 17.09 23.09
N GLY A 43 0.72 17.36 24.19
CA GLY A 43 2.17 17.27 24.25
C GLY A 43 2.68 15.83 24.07
N SER A 44 2.07 14.86 24.76
CA SER A 44 2.44 13.45 24.61
C SER A 44 2.13 12.89 23.22
N ALA A 45 0.99 13.26 22.63
CA ALA A 45 0.65 12.88 21.27
C ALA A 45 1.60 13.50 20.24
N TRP A 46 1.97 14.77 20.42
CA TRP A 46 2.93 15.46 19.54
C TRP A 46 4.32 14.82 19.61
N PHE A 47 4.82 14.53 20.82
CA PHE A 47 6.10 13.86 21.01
C PHE A 47 6.13 12.46 20.38
N LEU A 48 5.08 11.66 20.62
CA LEU A 48 4.94 10.33 20.04
C LEU A 48 4.88 10.39 18.50
N ARG A 49 4.09 11.32 17.94
CA ARG A 49 4.02 11.54 16.49
C ARG A 49 5.38 11.92 15.91
N GLY A 50 6.12 12.80 16.56
CA GLY A 50 7.47 13.19 16.13
C GLY A 50 8.43 12.00 16.09
N ARG A 51 8.40 11.13 17.11
CA ARG A 51 9.25 9.92 17.16
C ARG A 51 8.86 8.89 16.09
N ILE A 52 7.56 8.59 15.96
CA ILE A 52 7.06 7.67 14.93
C ILE A 52 7.40 8.20 13.53
N LYS A 53 7.22 9.50 13.29
CA LYS A 53 7.54 10.14 12.03
C LYS A 53 9.01 9.96 11.68
N ARG A 54 9.94 10.21 12.61
CA ARG A 54 11.38 9.99 12.37
C ARG A 54 11.71 8.55 11.99
N LEU A 55 11.08 7.57 12.63
CA LEU A 55 11.27 6.16 12.26
C LEU A 55 10.71 5.86 10.87
N MET A 56 9.54 6.41 10.54
CA MET A 56 8.94 6.26 9.21
C MET A 56 9.80 6.92 8.13
N ASP A 57 10.34 8.11 8.41
CA ASP A 57 11.25 8.83 7.53
C ASP A 57 12.54 8.03 7.29
N GLY A 58 13.03 7.28 8.30
CA GLY A 58 14.16 6.35 8.15
C GLY A 58 13.85 5.18 7.19
N VAL A 59 12.69 4.55 7.35
CA VAL A 59 12.25 3.46 6.47
C VAL A 59 12.05 3.98 5.04
N GLN A 60 11.32 5.09 4.89
CA GLN A 60 11.11 5.73 3.58
C GLN A 60 12.42 6.21 2.96
N GLY A 61 13.35 6.74 3.76
CA GLY A 61 14.66 7.17 3.31
C GLY A 61 15.49 6.02 2.74
N THR A 62 15.45 4.85 3.40
CA THR A 62 16.13 3.63 2.91
C THR A 62 15.51 3.16 1.58
N LEU A 63 14.18 3.17 1.47
CA LEU A 63 13.48 2.81 0.24
C LEU A 63 13.77 3.81 -0.91
N LEU A 64 13.75 5.11 -0.62
CA LEU A 64 14.05 6.17 -1.59
C LEU A 64 15.52 6.11 -2.05
N ALA A 65 16.46 5.85 -1.14
CA ALA A 65 17.86 5.64 -1.49
C ALA A 65 18.03 4.41 -2.40
N GLY A 66 17.33 3.31 -2.07
CA GLY A 66 17.28 2.12 -2.91
C GLY A 66 16.71 2.41 -4.31
N GLN A 67 15.56 3.09 -4.39
CA GLN A 67 14.95 3.50 -5.66
C GLN A 67 15.88 4.39 -6.50
N LYS A 68 16.51 5.40 -5.89
CA LYS A 68 17.47 6.27 -6.58
C LYS A 68 18.67 5.48 -7.12
N LYS A 69 19.21 4.55 -6.34
CA LYS A 69 20.33 3.72 -6.76
C LYS A 69 19.95 2.80 -7.93
N LEU A 70 18.80 2.14 -7.83
CA LEU A 70 18.26 1.30 -8.91
C LEU A 70 18.00 2.12 -10.17
N GLN A 71 17.40 3.31 -10.05
CA GLN A 71 17.13 4.18 -11.18
C GLN A 71 18.42 4.70 -11.84
N ALA A 72 19.43 5.09 -11.05
CA ALA A 72 20.74 5.48 -11.58
C ALA A 72 21.40 4.33 -12.36
N LYS A 73 21.28 3.09 -11.86
CA LYS A 73 21.81 1.89 -12.51
C LYS A 73 21.08 1.58 -13.82
N VAL A 74 19.74 1.67 -13.82
CA VAL A 74 18.92 1.53 -15.04
C VAL A 74 19.31 2.59 -16.08
N ASN A 75 19.49 3.85 -15.67
CA ASN A 75 19.92 4.93 -16.55
C ASN A 75 21.34 4.68 -17.10
N GLN A 76 22.25 4.17 -16.28
CA GLN A 76 23.59 3.79 -16.73
C GLN A 76 23.53 2.68 -17.80
N TRP A 77 22.62 1.72 -17.64
CA TRP A 77 22.40 0.64 -18.60
C TRP A 77 21.70 1.07 -19.89
N GLN A 78 20.93 2.17 -19.87
CA GLN A 78 20.44 2.79 -21.10
C GLN A 78 21.60 3.35 -21.95
N ILE A 79 22.64 3.89 -21.31
CA ILE A 79 23.83 4.43 -21.98
C ILE A 79 24.80 3.30 -22.38
N ARG A 80 24.93 2.27 -21.53
CA ARG A 80 25.80 1.10 -21.76
C ARG A 80 25.00 -0.19 -21.55
N PRO A 81 24.41 -0.75 -22.62
CA PRO A 81 23.56 -1.92 -22.52
C PRO A 81 24.32 -3.09 -21.88
N PRO A 82 23.74 -3.76 -20.87
CA PRO A 82 24.35 -4.95 -20.30
C PRO A 82 24.42 -6.04 -21.36
N GLY A 83 25.53 -6.80 -21.38
CA GLY A 83 25.73 -7.90 -22.31
C GLY A 83 24.65 -9.00 -22.23
N SER A 84 23.95 -9.12 -21.09
CA SER A 84 22.74 -9.93 -20.98
C SER A 84 21.64 -9.26 -20.14
N ILE A 85 20.44 -9.17 -20.71
CA ILE A 85 19.26 -8.55 -20.07
C ILE A 85 18.81 -9.36 -18.86
N LYS A 86 18.93 -10.70 -18.90
CA LYS A 86 18.54 -11.57 -17.79
C LYS A 86 19.43 -11.39 -16.56
N GLN A 87 20.75 -11.28 -16.73
CA GLN A 87 21.64 -11.04 -15.59
C GLN A 87 21.38 -9.66 -14.97
N ALA A 88 21.13 -8.65 -15.80
CA ALA A 88 20.77 -7.31 -15.33
C ALA A 88 19.48 -7.30 -14.50
N GLN A 89 18.46 -8.08 -14.90
CA GLN A 89 17.22 -8.24 -14.12
C GLN A 89 17.48 -8.93 -12.78
N ILE A 90 18.23 -10.04 -12.76
CA ILE A 90 18.58 -10.76 -11.52
C ILE A 90 19.36 -9.84 -10.57
N GLU A 91 20.26 -9.02 -11.10
CA GLU A 91 21.04 -8.08 -10.31
C GLU A 91 20.17 -6.98 -9.70
N ILE A 92 19.22 -6.41 -10.46
CA ILE A 92 18.22 -5.47 -9.93
C ILE A 92 17.41 -6.14 -8.81
N GLU A 93 16.86 -7.33 -9.06
CA GLU A 93 16.01 -8.02 -8.08
C GLU A 93 16.80 -8.29 -6.79
N ARG A 94 18.07 -8.67 -6.90
CA ARG A 94 18.95 -8.91 -5.74
C ARG A 94 19.21 -7.63 -4.95
N GLU A 95 19.54 -6.52 -5.62
CA GLU A 95 19.76 -5.24 -4.96
C GLU A 95 18.48 -4.68 -4.32
N GLN A 96 17.36 -4.74 -5.05
CA GLN A 96 16.04 -4.35 -4.55
C GLN A 96 15.70 -5.15 -3.28
N ARG A 97 15.87 -6.47 -3.32
CA ARG A 97 15.63 -7.32 -2.15
C ARG A 97 16.50 -6.94 -0.95
N GLY A 98 17.76 -6.58 -1.18
CA GLY A 98 18.66 -6.09 -0.13
C GLY A 98 18.13 -4.83 0.58
N PHE A 99 17.67 -3.84 -0.19
CA PHE A 99 17.06 -2.62 0.36
C PHE A 99 15.75 -2.90 1.09
N LEU A 100 14.90 -3.78 0.55
CA LEU A 100 13.64 -4.16 1.18
C LEU A 100 13.87 -4.88 2.52
N GLN A 101 14.89 -5.72 2.62
CA GLN A 101 15.28 -6.38 3.87
C GLN A 101 15.80 -5.39 4.92
N GLN A 102 16.61 -4.40 4.51
CA GLN A 102 17.07 -3.34 5.41
C GLN A 102 15.90 -2.50 5.93
N ALA A 103 14.98 -2.10 5.05
CA ALA A 103 13.76 -1.40 5.42
C ALA A 103 12.89 -2.24 6.38
N LEU A 104 12.79 -3.55 6.14
CA LEU A 104 12.08 -4.48 7.04
C LEU A 104 12.74 -4.54 8.42
N GLY A 105 14.07 -4.64 8.53
CA GLY A 105 14.76 -4.64 9.82
C GLY A 105 14.53 -3.36 10.63
N GLN A 106 14.40 -2.21 9.97
CA GLN A 106 14.08 -0.94 10.65
C GLN A 106 12.66 -0.92 11.23
N THR A 107 11.74 -1.74 10.73
CA THR A 107 10.37 -1.78 11.24
C THR A 107 10.25 -2.37 12.66
N ASP A 108 11.28 -3.05 13.17
CA ASP A 108 11.30 -3.59 14.53
C ASP A 108 11.49 -2.50 15.59
N ALA A 109 12.10 -1.36 15.21
CA ALA A 109 12.22 -0.19 16.07
C ALA A 109 10.86 0.42 16.47
N PHE A 110 9.77 0.05 15.79
CA PHE A 110 8.42 0.52 16.12
C PHE A 110 7.77 -0.26 17.27
N ALA A 111 8.30 -1.44 17.63
CA ALA A 111 7.69 -2.34 18.61
C ALA A 111 7.39 -1.70 19.98
N PRO A 112 8.27 -0.88 20.57
CA PRO A 112 7.98 -0.21 21.85
C PRO A 112 6.77 0.72 21.79
N TYR A 113 6.45 1.26 20.61
CA TYR A 113 5.39 2.25 20.42
C TYR A 113 4.01 1.64 20.20
N TYR A 114 3.91 0.32 19.99
CA TYR A 114 2.63 -0.35 19.75
C TYR A 114 1.65 -0.25 20.93
N ARG A 115 2.16 -0.20 22.16
CA ARG A 115 1.34 -0.02 23.38
C ARG A 115 0.69 1.36 23.44
N TRP A 116 1.34 2.35 22.85
CA TRP A 116 0.89 3.74 22.84
C TRP A 116 -0.16 3.97 21.76
N SER A 117 0.04 3.37 20.56
CA SER A 117 -0.89 3.43 19.44
C SER A 117 -1.17 2.02 18.86
N PRO A 118 -2.31 1.39 19.21
CA PRO A 118 -2.70 0.10 18.62
C PRO A 118 -2.87 0.17 17.10
N LEU A 119 -3.27 1.34 16.57
CA LEU A 119 -3.38 1.57 15.14
C LEU A 119 -2.02 1.53 14.44
N LEU A 120 -0.96 2.03 15.11
CA LEU A 120 0.40 1.97 14.59
C LEU A 120 0.84 0.53 14.33
N LYS A 121 0.51 -0.41 15.23
CA LYS A 121 0.82 -1.83 15.02
C LYS A 121 0.24 -2.33 13.69
N ARG A 122 -1.02 -1.99 13.40
CA ARG A 122 -1.65 -2.41 12.14
C ARG A 122 -1.07 -1.69 10.93
N GLN A 123 -0.69 -0.41 11.04
CA GLN A 123 -0.01 0.34 9.98
C GLN A 123 1.37 -0.26 9.66
N VAL A 124 2.16 -0.57 10.68
CA VAL A 124 3.48 -1.21 10.51
C VAL A 124 3.32 -2.62 9.93
N ASN A 125 2.30 -3.38 10.35
CA ASN A 125 2.02 -4.67 9.74
C ASN A 125 1.63 -4.54 8.26
N THR A 126 0.84 -3.53 7.87
CA THR A 126 0.57 -3.24 6.46
C THR A 126 1.87 -2.93 5.70
N LEU A 127 2.77 -2.14 6.27
CA LEU A 127 4.07 -1.84 5.65
C LEU A 127 4.93 -3.10 5.50
N LYS A 128 5.07 -3.90 6.57
CA LYS A 128 5.76 -5.20 6.53
C LYS A 128 5.17 -6.09 5.43
N MET A 129 3.86 -6.17 5.35
CA MET A 129 3.13 -6.95 4.34
C MET A 129 3.43 -6.46 2.92
N GLN A 130 3.41 -5.15 2.65
CA GLN A 130 3.80 -4.60 1.35
C GLN A 130 5.25 -4.93 0.98
N LEU A 131 6.18 -4.83 1.92
CA LEU A 131 7.60 -5.17 1.70
C LEU A 131 7.79 -6.65 1.37
N HIS A 132 7.15 -7.55 2.14
CA HIS A 132 7.16 -8.99 1.83
C HIS A 132 6.52 -9.29 0.48
N TYR A 133 5.45 -8.58 0.11
CA TYR A 133 4.81 -8.72 -1.19
C TYR A 133 5.77 -8.38 -2.34
N GLN A 134 6.48 -7.25 -2.24
CA GLN A 134 7.47 -6.84 -3.24
C GLN A 134 8.64 -7.82 -3.34
N MET A 135 9.02 -8.44 -2.22
CA MET A 135 10.03 -9.52 -2.20
C MET A 135 9.50 -10.87 -2.72
N LYS A 136 8.23 -10.95 -3.12
CA LYS A 136 7.52 -12.19 -3.52
C LYS A 136 7.46 -13.25 -2.41
N ASP A 137 7.62 -12.85 -1.15
CA ASP A 137 7.50 -13.73 0.03
C ASP A 137 6.04 -13.81 0.47
N TYR A 138 5.24 -14.51 -0.32
CA TYR A 138 3.80 -14.57 -0.13
C TYR A 138 3.39 -15.32 1.16
N ALA A 139 4.21 -16.24 1.65
CA ALA A 139 3.93 -16.95 2.90
C ALA A 139 3.91 -15.99 4.09
N ALA A 140 4.84 -15.05 4.16
CA ALA A 140 4.85 -14.01 5.20
C ALA A 140 3.70 -13.01 5.03
N VAL A 141 3.37 -12.63 3.79
CA VAL A 141 2.21 -11.78 3.46
C VAL A 141 0.92 -12.38 4.02
N ASP A 142 0.67 -13.65 3.74
CA ASP A 142 -0.57 -14.33 4.12
C ASP A 142 -0.70 -14.45 5.66
N ARG A 143 0.43 -14.62 6.38
CA ARG A 143 0.46 -14.60 7.86
C ARG A 143 0.12 -13.22 8.44
N LEU A 144 0.61 -12.15 7.82
CA LEU A 144 0.42 -10.77 8.31
C LEU A 144 -0.94 -10.19 7.93
N MET A 145 -1.56 -10.70 6.86
CA MET A 145 -2.76 -10.16 6.23
C MET A 145 -3.94 -9.87 7.19
N PRO A 146 -4.29 -10.75 8.17
CA PRO A 146 -5.41 -10.50 9.09
C PRO A 146 -5.22 -9.28 9.99
N SER A 147 -3.96 -8.90 10.24
CA SER A 147 -3.59 -7.81 11.13
C SER A 147 -3.36 -6.46 10.44
N CYS A 148 -3.48 -6.44 9.11
CA CYS A 148 -3.22 -5.27 8.28
C CYS A 148 -4.45 -4.35 8.14
N LEU A 149 -4.20 -3.08 7.86
CA LEU A 149 -5.18 -2.12 7.38
C LEU A 149 -5.15 -2.06 5.85
N PHE A 150 -6.30 -2.24 5.23
CA PHE A 150 -6.52 -2.08 3.79
C PHE A 150 -7.31 -0.78 3.55
N LEU A 151 -6.59 0.33 3.56
CA LEU A 151 -7.14 1.67 3.31
C LEU A 151 -6.84 2.16 1.90
N ASP A 152 -5.70 1.74 1.36
CA ASP A 152 -5.22 2.13 0.05
C ASP A 152 -5.69 1.13 -1.03
N PRO A 153 -6.10 1.58 -2.23
CA PRO A 153 -6.57 0.70 -3.29
C PRO A 153 -5.55 -0.38 -3.68
N MET A 154 -4.25 -0.08 -3.68
CA MET A 154 -3.22 -1.07 -4.04
C MET A 154 -3.14 -2.18 -2.99
N THR A 155 -3.20 -1.84 -1.70
CA THR A 155 -3.23 -2.86 -0.64
C THR A 155 -4.48 -3.74 -0.69
N ALA A 156 -5.62 -3.17 -1.11
CA ALA A 156 -6.83 -3.94 -1.36
C ALA A 156 -6.66 -4.90 -2.55
N CYS A 157 -6.01 -4.45 -3.63
CA CYS A 157 -5.66 -5.30 -4.78
C CYS A 157 -4.75 -6.45 -4.37
N MET A 158 -3.68 -6.19 -3.62
CA MET A 158 -2.78 -7.22 -3.09
C MET A 158 -3.54 -8.27 -2.30
N ARG A 159 -4.45 -7.86 -1.41
CA ARG A 159 -5.30 -8.78 -0.66
C ARG A 159 -6.18 -9.63 -1.57
N LEU A 160 -6.89 -9.03 -2.53
CA LEU A 160 -7.75 -9.76 -3.45
C LEU A 160 -6.96 -10.74 -4.32
N ALA A 161 -5.77 -10.34 -4.79
CA ALA A 161 -4.87 -11.21 -5.52
C ALA A 161 -4.47 -12.44 -4.70
N ARG A 162 -4.12 -12.26 -3.43
CA ARG A 162 -3.81 -13.39 -2.52
C ARG A 162 -5.02 -14.28 -2.26
N MET A 163 -6.19 -13.69 -2.00
CA MET A 163 -7.43 -14.45 -1.84
C MET A 163 -7.76 -15.30 -3.07
N TYR A 164 -7.54 -14.76 -4.27
CA TYR A 164 -7.74 -15.48 -5.53
C TYR A 164 -6.78 -16.67 -5.67
N VAL A 165 -5.47 -16.45 -5.46
CA VAL A 165 -4.46 -17.52 -5.55
C VAL A 165 -4.73 -18.64 -4.53
N ARG A 166 -5.18 -18.27 -3.32
CA ARG A 166 -5.53 -19.22 -2.25
C ARG A 166 -6.91 -19.84 -2.39
N LYS A 167 -7.70 -19.44 -3.41
CA LYS A 167 -9.09 -19.87 -3.62
C LYS A 167 -9.98 -19.64 -2.40
N GLU A 168 -9.78 -18.52 -1.71
CA GLU A 168 -10.60 -18.13 -0.56
C GLU A 168 -11.98 -17.62 -1.02
N GLU A 169 -13.01 -17.93 -0.25
CA GLU A 169 -14.36 -17.43 -0.46
C GLU A 169 -14.51 -15.96 -0.01
N GLY A 170 -15.56 -15.29 -0.51
CA GLY A 170 -15.91 -13.93 -0.08
C GLY A 170 -15.11 -12.79 -0.73
N ILE A 171 -14.42 -13.07 -1.84
CA ILE A 171 -13.73 -12.07 -2.68
C ILE A 171 -14.69 -10.92 -3.05
N ASP A 172 -15.92 -11.25 -3.43
CA ASP A 172 -16.92 -10.27 -3.90
C ASP A 172 -17.36 -9.33 -2.75
N LYS A 173 -17.46 -9.86 -1.53
CA LYS A 173 -17.76 -9.08 -0.32
C LYS A 173 -16.61 -8.14 0.04
N VAL A 174 -15.37 -8.60 -0.10
CA VAL A 174 -14.18 -7.76 0.12
C VAL A 174 -14.10 -6.67 -0.93
N PHE A 175 -14.30 -7.00 -2.20
CA PHE A 175 -14.34 -6.04 -3.31
C PHE A 175 -15.41 -4.96 -3.07
N GLY A 176 -16.66 -5.34 -2.77
CA GLY A 176 -17.73 -4.38 -2.51
C GLY A 176 -17.42 -3.42 -1.36
N LYS A 177 -16.84 -3.93 -0.26
CA LYS A 177 -16.41 -3.10 0.88
C LYS A 177 -15.31 -2.11 0.52
N GLN A 178 -14.38 -2.50 -0.36
CA GLN A 178 -13.28 -1.62 -0.77
C GLN A 178 -13.74 -0.58 -1.77
N VAL A 179 -14.58 -0.97 -2.73
CA VAL A 179 -15.21 -0.05 -3.70
C VAL A 179 -16.03 1.03 -3.02
N ALA A 180 -16.75 0.70 -1.94
CA ALA A 180 -17.53 1.67 -1.17
C ALA A 180 -16.69 2.79 -0.54
N ARG A 181 -15.37 2.60 -0.39
CA ARG A 181 -14.45 3.58 0.19
C ARG A 181 -13.72 4.43 -0.85
N LEU A 182 -13.77 4.02 -2.13
CA LEU A 182 -13.09 4.72 -3.21
C LEU A 182 -13.80 6.03 -3.54
N ARG A 183 -13.01 7.07 -3.81
CA ARG A 183 -13.51 8.33 -4.38
C ARG A 183 -13.57 8.24 -5.92
N TYR A 184 -14.27 9.19 -6.54
CA TYR A 184 -14.31 9.31 -8.00
C TYR A 184 -12.89 9.40 -8.59
N GLY A 185 -12.64 8.73 -9.72
CA GLY A 185 -11.32 8.67 -10.35
C GLY A 185 -10.30 7.74 -9.69
N GLN A 186 -10.61 7.06 -8.57
CA GLN A 186 -9.70 6.12 -7.91
C GLN A 186 -10.06 4.64 -8.17
N GLY A 187 -9.06 3.76 -8.09
CA GLY A 187 -9.25 2.31 -8.05
C GLY A 187 -9.38 1.60 -9.39
N ALA A 188 -8.83 2.16 -10.47
CA ALA A 188 -8.85 1.54 -11.81
C ALA A 188 -8.28 0.11 -11.77
N VAL A 189 -7.17 -0.07 -11.06
CA VAL A 189 -6.53 -1.38 -10.83
C VAL A 189 -7.43 -2.32 -10.05
N LEU A 190 -8.18 -1.81 -9.06
CA LEU A 190 -9.07 -2.63 -8.23
C LEU A 190 -10.26 -3.18 -9.02
N TYR A 191 -10.92 -2.32 -9.81
CA TYR A 191 -11.99 -2.77 -10.71
C TYR A 191 -11.45 -3.72 -11.79
N SER A 192 -10.30 -3.41 -12.37
CA SER A 192 -9.69 -4.21 -13.43
C SER A 192 -9.20 -5.57 -12.93
N LEU A 193 -8.70 -5.64 -11.69
CA LEU A 193 -8.36 -6.89 -11.02
C LEU A 193 -9.60 -7.75 -10.78
N TYR A 194 -10.68 -7.17 -10.26
CA TYR A 194 -11.90 -7.92 -10.02
C TYR A 194 -12.53 -8.43 -11.34
N ALA A 195 -12.54 -7.60 -12.38
CA ALA A 195 -12.96 -8.02 -13.71
C ALA A 195 -12.07 -9.15 -14.27
N TRP A 196 -10.75 -9.08 -14.09
CA TRP A 196 -9.84 -10.16 -14.48
C TRP A 196 -10.15 -11.46 -13.72
N ILE A 197 -10.37 -11.39 -12.39
CA ILE A 197 -10.76 -12.55 -11.59
C ILE A 197 -12.07 -13.17 -12.13
N ALA A 198 -13.05 -12.34 -12.49
CA ALA A 198 -14.31 -12.81 -13.07
C ALA A 198 -14.11 -13.51 -14.43
N VAL A 199 -13.25 -12.96 -15.30
CA VAL A 199 -12.86 -13.61 -16.57
C VAL A 199 -12.20 -14.97 -16.31
N GLN A 200 -11.30 -15.07 -15.31
CA GLN A 200 -10.67 -16.35 -14.95
C GLN A 200 -11.67 -17.37 -14.39
N ARG A 201 -12.75 -16.92 -13.76
CA ARG A 201 -13.88 -17.75 -13.32
C ARG A 201 -14.87 -18.08 -14.44
N ASN A 202 -14.60 -17.65 -15.67
CA ASN A 202 -15.49 -17.76 -16.83
C ASN A 202 -16.84 -17.02 -16.66
N ASP A 203 -16.89 -16.02 -15.78
CA ASP A 203 -18.05 -15.15 -15.56
C ASP A 203 -17.85 -13.82 -16.31
N ILE A 204 -18.20 -13.86 -17.60
CA ILE A 204 -17.98 -12.74 -18.52
C ILE A 204 -18.95 -11.59 -18.24
N ASP A 205 -20.19 -11.90 -17.86
CA ASP A 205 -21.20 -10.90 -17.55
C ASP A 205 -20.81 -10.07 -16.33
N LEU A 206 -20.34 -10.73 -15.26
CA LEU A 206 -19.84 -10.04 -14.07
C LEU A 206 -18.62 -9.17 -14.39
N ALA A 207 -17.71 -9.66 -15.23
CA ALA A 207 -16.55 -8.90 -15.66
C ALA A 207 -16.98 -7.63 -16.42
N HIS A 208 -17.91 -7.77 -17.38
CA HIS A 208 -18.40 -6.65 -18.18
C HIS A 208 -19.12 -5.61 -17.32
N GLN A 209 -20.05 -6.02 -16.46
CA GLN A 209 -20.77 -5.13 -15.53
C GLN A 209 -19.82 -4.40 -14.59
N THR A 210 -18.79 -5.08 -14.08
CA THR A 210 -17.77 -4.47 -13.21
C THR A 210 -17.05 -3.34 -13.92
N LEU A 211 -16.64 -3.54 -15.18
CA LEU A 211 -15.94 -2.52 -15.94
C LEU A 211 -16.86 -1.36 -16.32
N LEU A 212 -18.12 -1.60 -16.67
CA LEU A 212 -19.10 -0.53 -16.90
C LEU A 212 -19.27 0.35 -15.65
N ARG A 213 -19.36 -0.29 -14.47
CA ARG A 213 -19.40 0.42 -13.18
C ARG A 213 -18.13 1.26 -12.94
N ALA A 214 -16.99 0.79 -13.40
CA ALA A 214 -15.74 1.53 -13.34
C ALA A 214 -15.74 2.72 -14.32
N ALA A 215 -16.11 2.51 -15.58
CA ALA A 215 -16.16 3.53 -16.62
C ALA A 215 -17.11 4.69 -16.26
N ALA A 216 -18.21 4.42 -15.56
CA ALA A 216 -19.11 5.46 -15.05
C ALA A 216 -18.47 6.36 -13.97
N LYS A 217 -17.37 5.94 -13.36
CA LYS A 217 -16.68 6.65 -12.25
C LYS A 217 -15.29 7.15 -12.62
N MET A 218 -14.74 6.71 -13.74
CA MET A 218 -13.39 7.05 -14.14
C MET A 218 -13.16 6.81 -15.63
N GLU A 219 -12.36 7.69 -16.23
CA GLU A 219 -11.92 7.51 -17.60
C GLU A 219 -10.57 6.81 -17.62
N ASN A 220 -10.55 5.59 -18.16
CA ASN A 220 -9.31 4.84 -18.36
C ASN A 220 -9.40 4.06 -19.67
N GLU A 221 -8.44 4.26 -20.57
CA GLU A 221 -8.42 3.64 -21.89
C GLU A 221 -8.31 2.11 -21.84
N THR A 222 -7.62 1.56 -20.84
CA THR A 222 -7.54 0.11 -20.65
C THR A 222 -8.90 -0.48 -20.29
N ILE A 223 -9.67 0.21 -19.45
CA ILE A 223 -11.02 -0.20 -19.05
C ILE A 223 -11.96 -0.15 -20.26
N LYS A 224 -11.99 0.96 -21.01
CA LYS A 224 -12.82 1.11 -22.21
C LYS A 224 -12.53 0.00 -23.23
N ARG A 225 -11.25 -0.23 -23.53
CA ARG A 225 -10.83 -1.30 -24.44
C ARG A 225 -11.26 -2.68 -23.96
N ASN A 226 -11.15 -2.97 -22.66
CA ASN A 226 -11.59 -4.25 -22.12
C ASN A 226 -13.12 -4.40 -22.16
N ILE A 227 -13.89 -3.33 -21.96
CA ILE A 227 -15.36 -3.32 -22.13
C ILE A 227 -15.71 -3.74 -23.57
N GLU A 228 -15.08 -3.12 -24.57
CA GLU A 228 -15.31 -3.43 -25.98
C GLU A 228 -14.99 -4.89 -26.32
N HIS A 229 -13.88 -5.43 -25.79
CA HIS A 229 -13.51 -6.83 -26.00
C HIS A 229 -14.52 -7.79 -25.41
N LEU A 230 -15.01 -7.50 -24.19
CA LEU A 230 -16.02 -8.34 -23.54
C LEU A 230 -17.38 -8.24 -24.24
N ALA A 231 -17.81 -7.04 -24.68
CA ALA A 231 -19.05 -6.84 -25.44
C ALA A 231 -19.05 -7.60 -26.77
N ASN A 232 -17.89 -7.71 -27.42
CA ASN A 232 -17.72 -8.41 -28.69
C ASN A 232 -17.50 -9.93 -28.53
N ASN A 233 -17.73 -10.51 -27.34
CA ASN A 233 -17.45 -11.92 -27.04
C ASN A 233 -15.99 -12.33 -27.32
N ARG A 234 -15.03 -11.44 -27.05
CA ARG A 234 -13.58 -11.69 -27.21
C ARG A 234 -12.86 -11.71 -25.85
N PRO A 235 -13.21 -12.60 -24.91
CA PRO A 235 -12.56 -12.65 -23.59
C PRO A 235 -11.07 -12.98 -23.68
N ARG A 236 -10.61 -13.65 -24.75
CA ARG A 236 -9.19 -13.92 -25.01
C ARG A 236 -8.36 -12.67 -25.28
N GLN A 237 -8.99 -11.55 -25.65
CA GLN A 237 -8.32 -10.27 -25.90
C GLN A 237 -8.32 -9.35 -24.67
N PHE A 238 -8.99 -9.76 -23.59
CA PHE A 238 -8.97 -9.05 -22.32
C PHE A 238 -7.53 -8.98 -21.80
N SER A 239 -7.05 -7.77 -21.51
CA SER A 239 -5.70 -7.59 -20.95
C SER A 239 -5.62 -6.33 -20.10
N ASN A 240 -5.05 -6.48 -18.92
CA ASN A 240 -4.76 -5.38 -18.01
C ASN A 240 -3.35 -4.80 -18.20
N ALA A 241 -2.62 -5.21 -19.25
CA ALA A 241 -1.27 -4.74 -19.53
C ALA A 241 -1.16 -3.21 -19.68
N GLY A 242 -2.24 -2.54 -20.08
CA GLY A 242 -2.29 -1.07 -20.19
C GLY A 242 -2.27 -0.32 -18.85
N LEU A 243 -2.49 -1.01 -17.72
CA LEU A 243 -2.31 -0.45 -16.38
C LEU A 243 -0.83 -0.41 -15.94
N GLY A 244 0.07 -1.04 -16.71
CA GLY A 244 1.51 -0.97 -16.49
C GLY A 244 1.96 -1.62 -15.18
N ASP A 245 2.93 -0.99 -14.52
CA ASP A 245 3.63 -1.53 -13.36
C ASP A 245 2.70 -1.82 -12.18
N GLU A 246 1.61 -1.08 -12.01
CA GLU A 246 0.63 -1.31 -10.95
C GLU A 246 -0.08 -2.67 -11.09
N TRP A 247 -0.30 -3.13 -12.32
CA TRP A 247 -0.86 -4.46 -12.59
C TRP A 247 0.17 -5.55 -12.34
N TYR A 248 1.37 -5.40 -12.90
CA TYR A 248 2.43 -6.39 -12.75
C TYR A 248 2.96 -6.50 -11.32
N ALA A 249 2.87 -5.42 -10.53
CA ALA A 249 3.20 -5.43 -9.10
C ALA A 249 2.33 -6.39 -8.29
N LEU A 250 1.14 -6.77 -8.78
CA LEU A 250 0.30 -7.78 -8.14
C LEU A 250 0.88 -9.20 -8.27
N GLY A 251 1.85 -9.44 -9.16
CA GLY A 251 2.49 -10.74 -9.33
C GLY A 251 1.57 -11.85 -9.83
N LEU A 252 0.43 -11.48 -10.45
CA LEU A 252 -0.51 -12.39 -11.09
C LEU A 252 -0.10 -12.72 -12.53
N GLU A 253 0.52 -11.76 -13.21
CA GLU A 253 1.02 -11.87 -14.58
C GLU A 253 2.42 -11.25 -14.66
N GLU A 254 3.26 -11.75 -15.57
CA GLU A 254 4.57 -11.18 -15.85
C GLU A 254 4.51 -10.23 -17.07
N PRO A 255 5.27 -9.12 -17.05
CA PRO A 255 5.33 -8.22 -18.18
C PRO A 255 5.90 -8.95 -19.39
N ARG A 256 5.17 -8.95 -20.51
CA ARG A 256 5.67 -9.48 -21.78
C ARG A 256 6.78 -8.55 -22.28
N VAL A 257 8.03 -8.91 -22.03
CA VAL A 257 9.21 -8.18 -22.53
C VAL A 257 9.17 -8.22 -24.06
N LYS A 258 8.71 -7.14 -24.69
CA LYS A 258 8.86 -6.95 -26.12
C LYS A 258 10.32 -6.62 -26.37
N THR A 259 11.12 -7.64 -26.70
CA THR A 259 12.47 -7.44 -27.21
C THR A 259 12.36 -6.60 -28.47
N GLN A 260 12.63 -5.29 -28.39
CA GLN A 260 12.82 -4.48 -29.59
C GLN A 260 13.99 -5.11 -30.35
N ARG A 261 13.72 -5.69 -31.51
CA ARG A 261 14.79 -6.06 -32.45
C ARG A 261 15.58 -4.78 -32.72
N PRO A 262 16.90 -4.74 -32.48
CA PRO A 262 17.70 -3.60 -32.88
C PRO A 262 17.48 -3.39 -34.38
N ARG A 263 17.01 -2.21 -34.74
CA ARG A 263 16.82 -1.81 -36.13
C ARG A 263 18.22 -1.81 -36.73
N GLY A 264 18.52 -2.80 -37.57
CA GLY A 264 19.81 -2.91 -38.26
C GLY A 264 20.13 -1.60 -38.99
N PRO A 265 21.42 -1.26 -39.16
CA PRO A 265 21.81 0.00 -39.77
C PRO A 265 21.13 0.13 -41.13
N ALA A 266 20.24 1.11 -41.25
CA ALA A 266 19.64 1.50 -42.51
C ALA A 266 20.78 1.78 -43.51
N GLY A 267 20.70 1.14 -44.67
CA GLY A 267 21.75 1.08 -45.67
C GLY A 267 22.40 2.44 -45.94
N ARG A 268 23.73 2.47 -45.87
CA ARG A 268 24.51 3.53 -46.50
C ARG A 268 24.57 3.21 -47.99
N PRO A 269 24.17 4.13 -48.89
CA PRO A 269 24.49 4.00 -50.30
C PRO A 269 26.00 4.25 -50.48
N PHE A 270 26.69 3.29 -51.07
CA PHE A 270 27.98 3.51 -51.73
C PHE A 270 27.70 3.91 -53.17
#